data_AF-A0A958Q214-F1
#
_entry.id   AF-A0A958Q214-F1
#
_cell.length_a   1.000
_cell.length_b   1.000
_cell.length_c   1.000
_cell.angle_alpha   90.00
_cell.angle_beta   90.00
_cell.angle_gamma   90.00
#
_symmetry.space_group_name_H-M   'P 1'
#
loop_
_entity.id
_entity.type
_entity.pdbx_description
1 polymer ?
#
loop_
_entity_poly.entity_id
_entity_poly.type
_entity_poly.pdbx_seq_one_letter_code
_entity_poly.pdbx_strand_id
1 'polypeptide(L)'
;MSKSIETIKSELIEALSHREAEDGLFFCNFTLLHEEDERPYVNGSPKAVAAALNELVREGIVYLWEESDRIVFKLKRDVVNLHSLESRDIGQQREKDKLMTVNS
;
A
#
# COMPACT_ATOMS: atom_id res chain seq x y z
N MET A 1 0.27 31.29 2.22
CA MET A 1 -0.80 30.59 2.99
C MET A 1 -0.43 29.12 3.04
N SER A 2 -0.41 28.50 4.21
CA SER A 2 -0.25 27.05 4.32
C SER A 2 -1.54 26.36 3.86
N LYS A 3 -1.44 25.39 2.94
CA LYS A 3 -2.60 24.55 2.58
C LYS A 3 -3.12 23.81 3.81
N SER A 4 -4.42 23.50 3.80
CA SER A 4 -5.03 22.68 4.86
C SER A 4 -4.56 21.22 4.73
N ILE A 5 -4.60 20.50 5.84
CA ILE A 5 -4.24 19.07 5.89
C ILE A 5 -5.13 18.24 4.97
N GLU A 6 -6.42 18.58 4.90
CA GLU A 6 -7.41 17.88 4.07
C GLU A 6 -7.15 18.03 2.56
N THR A 7 -6.67 19.20 2.12
CA THR A 7 -6.25 19.38 0.73
C THR A 7 -5.04 18.51 0.41
N ILE A 8 -4.05 18.44 1.32
CA ILE A 8 -2.86 17.60 1.13
C ILE A 8 -3.25 16.11 1.10
N LYS A 9 -4.19 15.67 1.96
CA LYS A 9 -4.72 14.30 1.93
C LYS A 9 -5.35 13.95 0.59
N SER A 10 -6.17 14.85 0.04
CA SER A 10 -6.80 14.63 -1.27
C SER A 10 -5.75 14.48 -2.37
N GLU A 11 -4.74 15.34 -2.39
CA GLU A 11 -3.63 15.27 -3.36
C GLU A 11 -2.82 13.98 -3.20
N LEU A 12 -2.58 13.52 -1.97
CA LEU A 12 -1.90 12.26 -1.70
C LEU A 12 -2.67 11.05 -2.23
N ILE A 13 -3.99 11.02 -2.02
CA ILE A 13 -4.85 9.95 -2.54
C ILE A 13 -4.87 9.97 -4.06
N GLU A 14 -4.93 11.15 -4.68
CA GLU A 14 -4.91 11.30 -6.13
C GLU A 14 -3.57 10.81 -6.71
N ALA A 15 -2.45 11.21 -6.11
CA ALA A 15 -1.12 10.74 -6.49
C ALA A 15 -0.99 9.21 -6.38
N LEU A 16 -1.44 8.61 -5.27
CA LEU A 16 -1.41 7.16 -5.08
C LEU A 16 -2.42 6.41 -5.96
N SER A 17 -3.44 7.08 -6.48
CA SER A 17 -4.42 6.49 -7.39
C SER A 17 -3.95 6.46 -8.84
N HIS A 18 -2.86 7.17 -9.16
CA HIS A 18 -2.32 7.24 -10.51
C HIS A 18 -1.64 5.92 -10.91
N ARG A 19 -1.67 5.59 -12.21
CA ARG A 19 -1.07 4.35 -12.74
C ARG A 19 0.43 4.21 -12.42
N GLU A 20 1.16 5.31 -12.37
CA GLU A 20 2.60 5.34 -12.05
C GLU A 20 2.89 5.03 -10.57
N ALA A 21 1.87 4.96 -9.72
CA ALA A 21 1.97 4.61 -8.30
C ALA A 21 1.51 3.16 -8.02
N GLU A 22 1.42 2.30 -9.04
CA GLU A 22 1.01 0.88 -8.89
C GLU A 22 1.87 0.14 -7.84
N ASP A 23 3.18 0.37 -7.88
CA ASP A 23 4.13 -0.17 -6.90
C ASP A 23 4.22 0.65 -5.61
N GLY A 24 3.34 1.63 -5.43
CA GLY A 24 3.39 2.60 -4.35
C GLY A 24 4.43 3.68 -4.57
N LEU A 25 4.55 4.56 -3.58
CA LEU A 25 5.44 5.72 -3.65
C LEU A 25 6.32 5.82 -2.42
N PHE A 26 7.58 6.19 -2.61
CA PHE A 26 8.42 6.66 -1.52
C PHE A 26 7.95 8.05 -1.06
N PHE A 27 8.23 8.39 0.20
CA PHE A 27 7.87 9.68 0.77
C PHE A 27 8.33 10.88 -0.08
N CYS A 28 9.55 10.82 -0.63
CA CYS A 28 10.09 11.89 -1.46
C CYS A 28 9.36 12.07 -2.81
N ASN A 29 8.76 11.01 -3.34
CA ASN A 29 8.14 11.00 -4.67
C ASN A 29 6.77 11.69 -4.69
N PHE A 30 6.25 12.13 -3.54
CA PHE A 30 5.06 12.97 -3.47
C PHE A 30 5.33 14.42 -3.85
N THR A 31 6.53 14.91 -3.53
CA THR A 31 6.92 16.32 -3.73
C THR A 31 8.09 16.47 -4.71
N LEU A 32 8.54 15.38 -5.31
CA LEU A 32 9.57 15.35 -6.35
C LEU A 32 9.04 14.48 -7.47
N LEU A 33 8.78 15.10 -8.62
CA LEU A 33 8.38 14.43 -9.85
C LEU A 33 9.55 14.46 -10.82
N HIS A 34 9.76 13.38 -11.55
CA HIS A 34 10.65 13.36 -12.70
C HIS A 34 10.01 14.10 -13.88
N GLU A 35 10.80 14.55 -14.86
CA GLU A 35 10.29 15.30 -16.02
C GLU A 35 9.26 14.49 -16.85
N GLU A 36 9.30 13.16 -16.74
CA GLU A 36 8.40 12.23 -17.43
C GLU A 36 7.17 11.82 -16.62
N ASP A 37 7.10 12.16 -15.33
CA ASP A 37 5.99 11.77 -14.46
C ASP A 37 4.72 12.57 -14.82
N GLU A 38 3.63 11.87 -15.14
CA GLU A 38 2.31 12.50 -15.36
C GLU A 38 1.47 12.58 -14.08
N ARG A 39 1.93 11.92 -13.00
CA ARG A 39 1.25 11.87 -11.71
C ARG A 39 1.12 13.26 -11.07
N PRO A 40 -0.01 13.56 -10.40
CA PRO A 40 -0.19 14.86 -9.76
C PRO A 40 0.84 15.12 -8.66
N TYR A 41 1.34 16.36 -8.62
CA TYR A 41 2.24 16.86 -7.61
C TYR A 41 1.51 17.15 -6.30
N VAL A 42 2.04 16.67 -5.17
CA VAL A 42 1.50 17.01 -3.86
C VAL A 42 2.18 18.29 -3.36
N ASN A 43 1.39 19.35 -3.19
CA ASN A 43 1.91 20.64 -2.77
C ASN A 43 1.79 20.80 -1.25
N GLY A 44 2.89 20.58 -0.55
CA GLY A 44 2.97 20.80 0.89
C GLY A 44 4.42 20.81 1.37
N SER A 45 4.65 21.33 2.58
CA SER A 45 5.95 21.13 3.22
C SER A 45 6.12 19.66 3.61
N PRO A 46 7.35 19.13 3.69
CA PRO A 46 7.58 17.75 4.11
C PRO A 46 6.88 17.40 5.43
N LYS A 47 6.86 18.33 6.40
CA LYS A 47 6.17 18.14 7.67
C LYS A 47 4.66 18.00 7.51
N ALA A 48 4.03 18.80 6.64
CA ALA A 48 2.60 18.75 6.40
C ALA A 48 2.20 17.49 5.61
N VAL A 49 3.01 17.10 4.63
CA VAL A 49 2.84 15.85 3.86
C VAL A 49 2.95 14.63 4.78
N ALA A 50 3.96 14.59 5.65
CA ALA A 50 4.12 13.51 6.62
C ALA A 50 2.95 13.44 7.62
N ALA A 51 2.45 14.59 8.10
CA ALA A 51 1.29 14.62 8.98
C ALA A 51 0.03 14.06 8.26
N ALA A 52 -0.22 14.48 7.02
CA ALA A 52 -1.36 14.02 6.24
C ALA A 52 -1.27 12.52 5.93
N LEU A 53 -0.09 12.01 5.54
CA LEU A 53 0.14 10.57 5.33
C LEU A 53 -0.11 9.77 6.62
N ASN A 54 0.39 10.24 7.76
CA ASN A 54 0.17 9.56 9.04
C ASN A 54 -1.31 9.50 9.41
N GLU A 55 -2.08 10.55 9.13
CA GLU A 55 -3.54 10.53 9.32
C GLU A 55 -4.22 9.53 8.38
N LEU A 56 -3.86 9.50 7.09
CA LEU A 56 -4.39 8.52 6.13
C LEU A 56 -4.05 7.06 6.50
N VAL A 57 -2.87 6.83 7.07
CA VAL A 57 -2.48 5.52 7.61
C VAL A 57 -3.33 5.15 8.82
N ARG A 58 -3.57 6.08 9.75
CA ARG A 58 -4.44 5.85 10.91
C ARG A 58 -5.89 5.61 10.52
N GLU A 59 -6.36 6.28 9.47
CA GLU A 59 -7.70 6.07 8.87
C GLU A 59 -7.79 4.76 8.08
N GLY A 60 -6.65 4.09 7.83
CA GLY A 60 -6.58 2.86 7.06
C GLY A 60 -6.85 3.04 5.57
N ILE A 61 -6.65 4.25 5.04
CA ILE A 61 -6.78 4.55 3.60
C ILE A 61 -5.45 4.23 2.88
N VAL A 62 -4.34 4.55 3.52
CA VAL A 62 -2.97 4.31 3.04
C VAL A 62 -2.30 3.29 3.95
N TYR A 63 -1.45 2.43 3.38
CA TYR A 63 -0.65 1.45 4.09
C TYR A 63 0.82 1.74 3.89
N LEU A 64 1.59 1.51 4.94
CA LEU A 64 3.04 1.45 4.90
C LEU A 64 3.42 0.01 4.54
N TRP A 65 4.26 -0.14 3.53
CA TRP A 65 4.82 -1.42 3.14
C TRP A 65 6.33 -1.31 3.13
N GLU A 66 7.02 -2.29 3.70
CA GLU A 66 8.48 -2.33 3.76
C GLU A 66 9.00 -3.18 2.59
N GLU A 67 9.75 -2.55 1.68
CA GLU A 67 10.46 -3.24 0.59
C GLU A 67 11.96 -3.01 0.73
N SER A 68 12.72 -4.08 0.94
CA SER A 68 14.20 -4.06 0.90
C SER A 68 14.82 -2.87 1.65
N ASP A 69 14.42 -2.67 2.92
CA ASP A 69 14.85 -1.59 3.82
C ASP A 69 14.31 -0.18 3.50
N ARG A 70 13.27 -0.07 2.68
CA ARG A 70 12.60 1.20 2.35
C ARG A 70 11.10 1.13 2.62
N ILE A 71 10.53 2.28 2.99
CA ILE A 71 9.09 2.42 3.22
C ILE A 71 8.44 2.96 1.96
N VAL A 72 7.49 2.20 1.41
CA VAL A 72 6.58 2.64 0.34
C VAL A 72 5.16 2.82 0.89
N PHE A 73 4.46 3.80 0.34
CA PHE A 73 3.07 4.09 0.67
C PHE A 73 2.18 3.58 -0.46
N LYS A 74 1.15 2.81 -0.12
CA LYS A 74 0.18 2.21 -1.07
C LYS A 74 -1.25 2.47 -0.60
N LEU A 75 -2.24 2.54 -1.50
CA LEU A 75 -3.65 2.56 -1.07
C LEU A 75 -4.05 1.18 -0.56
N LYS A 76 -4.97 1.13 0.40
CA LYS A 76 -5.48 -0.12 0.99
C LYS A 76 -5.94 -1.13 -0.06
N ARG A 77 -6.63 -0.65 -1.11
CA ARG A 77 -7.17 -1.51 -2.17
C ARG A 77 -6.07 -2.30 -2.90
N ASP A 78 -4.86 -1.76 -2.98
CA ASP A 78 -3.74 -2.37 -3.72
C ASP A 78 -3.04 -3.43 -2.85
N VAL A 79 -3.06 -3.27 -1.52
CA VAL A 79 -2.49 -4.25 -0.58
C VAL A 79 -3.35 -5.50 -0.44
N VAL A 80 -4.69 -5.36 -0.50
CA VAL A 80 -5.62 -6.51 -0.40
C VAL A 80 -5.45 -7.47 -1.57
N ASN A 81 -5.00 -6.98 -2.73
CA ASN A 81 -4.71 -7.83 -3.89
C ASN A 81 -3.45 -8.70 -3.70
N LEU A 82 -2.46 -8.26 -2.93
CA LEU A 82 -1.27 -9.08 -2.63
C LEU A 82 -1.60 -10.25 -1.69
N HIS A 83 -2.39 -10.02 -0.63
CA HIS A 83 -2.70 -11.07 0.35
C HIS A 83 -3.65 -12.16 -0.16
N SER A 84 -4.37 -11.91 -1.25
CA SER A 84 -5.25 -12.90 -1.89
C SER A 84 -4.48 -13.98 -2.67
N LEU A 85 -3.22 -13.72 -3.01
CA LEU A 85 -2.36 -14.66 -3.75
C LEU A 85 -1.61 -15.64 -2.84
N GLU A 86 -1.37 -15.31 -1.57
CA GLU A 86 -0.63 -16.19 -0.64
C GLU A 86 -1.52 -17.22 0.10
N SER A 87 -2.84 -17.15 -0.04
CA SER A 87 -3.77 -18.04 0.67
C SER A 87 -4.23 -19.27 -0.14
N ARG A 88 -3.65 -19.54 -1.32
CA ARG A 88 -4.10 -20.62 -2.21
C ARG A 88 -3.31 -21.94 -2.17
N ASP A 89 -2.29 -22.08 -1.34
CA ASP A 89 -1.41 -23.28 -1.36
C ASP A 89 -1.29 -24.08 -0.05
N ILE A 90 -2.29 -24.04 0.84
CA ILE A 90 -2.33 -24.90 2.03
C ILE A 90 -3.59 -25.77 2.01
N GLY A 91 -3.70 -26.63 1.00
CA GLY A 91 -4.94 -27.33 0.75
C GLY A 91 -4.84 -28.74 0.16
N GLN A 92 -3.71 -29.45 0.19
CA GLN A 92 -3.68 -30.89 -0.15
C GLN A 92 -2.50 -31.64 0.50
N GLN A 93 -2.64 -32.11 1.76
CA GLN A 93 -2.00 -33.37 2.22
C GLN A 93 -2.38 -33.71 3.66
N ARG A 94 -3.60 -34.20 3.88
CA ARG A 94 -3.94 -35.06 5.04
C ARG A 94 -5.04 -36.04 4.69
N GLU A 95 -4.73 -37.04 3.86
CA GLU A 95 -5.64 -38.18 3.65
C GLU A 95 -4.92 -39.47 3.20
N LYS A 96 -3.85 -39.84 3.91
CA LYS A 96 -3.22 -41.17 3.95
C LYS A 96 -2.52 -41.20 5.33
N ASP A 97 -2.90 -41.92 6.37
CA ASP A 97 -3.31 -43.31 6.50
C ASP A 97 -4.15 -43.50 7.77
N LYS A 98 -5.49 -43.40 7.66
CA LYS A 98 -6.43 -43.86 8.71
C LYS A 98 -7.09 -45.19 8.37
N LEU A 99 -6.48 -45.95 7.45
CA LEU A 99 -6.97 -47.25 6.99
C LEU A 99 -6.04 -48.39 7.46
N MET A 100 -5.85 -48.52 8.77
CA MET A 100 -5.41 -49.78 9.38
C MET A 100 -6.12 -49.99 10.72
N THR A 101 -7.45 -49.99 10.66
CA THR A 101 -8.24 -50.72 11.63
C THR A 101 -9.29 -51.47 10.83
N VAL A 102 -9.48 -52.74 11.18
CA VAL A 102 -10.49 -53.67 10.63
C VAL A 102 -10.07 -54.42 9.36
N ASN A 103 -9.32 -55.50 9.56
CA ASN A 103 -9.69 -56.85 9.11
C ASN A 103 -9.07 -57.79 10.15
N SER A 104 -9.90 -58.31 11.06
CA SER A 104 -10.44 -59.69 11.03
C SER A 104 -9.36 -60.72 11.36
#